data_AF-A0A2D8C451-F1
#
_entry.id   AF-A0A2D8C451-F1
#
_cell.length_a   1.000
_cell.length_b   1.000
_cell.length_c   1.000
_cell.angle_alpha   90.00
_cell.angle_beta   90.00
_cell.angle_gamma   90.00
#
_symmetry.space_group_name_H-M   'P 1'
#
loop_
_entity.id
_entity.type
_entity.pdbx_description
1 polymer ?
#
loop_
_entity_poly.entity_id
_entity_poly.type
_entity_poly.pdbx_seq_one_letter_code
_entity_poly.pdbx_strand_id
1 'polypeptide(L)'
;MITWTPKEDGMKELIHFDGKLIGNVKKQWSSQKWKLTPYFSLVVSFSARLDENFDTAYEAGKALVKLYETEMIYEASSNEEDYYADIEEAWDPRTTQPIDMRKMWSKP
;
A
#
# COMPACT_ATOMS: atom_id res chain seq x y z
N MET A 1 -9.94 9.22 -12.67
CA MET A 1 -9.52 10.22 -13.69
C MET A 1 -8.27 10.95 -13.21
N ILE A 2 -7.24 11.05 -14.06
CA ILE A 2 -6.00 11.76 -13.73
C ILE A 2 -6.07 13.17 -14.33
N THR A 3 -5.67 14.19 -13.56
CA THR A 3 -5.56 15.56 -14.05
C THR A 3 -4.20 16.17 -13.70
N TRP A 4 -3.66 16.93 -14.66
CA TRP A 4 -2.36 17.59 -14.57
C TRP A 4 -2.56 19.09 -14.47
N THR A 5 -1.93 19.72 -13.47
CA THR A 5 -1.98 21.18 -13.32
C THR A 5 -0.55 21.73 -13.33
N PRO A 6 -0.12 22.40 -14.43
CA PRO A 6 1.21 23.00 -14.48
C PRO A 6 1.32 24.16 -13.48
N LYS A 7 2.51 24.32 -12.89
CA LYS A 7 2.90 25.40 -11.98
C LYS A 7 4.34 25.84 -12.30
N GLU A 8 4.72 27.05 -11.87
CA GLU A 8 6.07 27.62 -12.01
C GLU A 8 6.67 27.45 -13.41
N ASP A 9 6.28 28.29 -14.37
CA ASP A 9 6.82 28.32 -15.76
C ASP A 9 6.90 26.96 -16.49
N GLY A 10 6.11 25.97 -16.07
CA GLY A 10 6.13 24.61 -16.64
C GLY A 10 7.24 23.70 -16.09
N MET A 11 7.90 24.08 -14.99
CA MET A 11 8.96 23.29 -14.33
C MET A 11 8.43 22.40 -13.21
N LYS A 12 7.15 22.54 -12.86
CA LYS A 12 6.47 21.72 -11.86
C LYS A 12 5.07 21.37 -12.34
N GLU A 13 4.68 20.12 -12.21
CA GLU A 13 3.31 19.69 -12.48
C GLU A 13 2.73 19.03 -11.24
N LEU A 14 1.53 19.46 -10.85
CA LEU A 14 0.75 18.81 -9.80
C LEU A 14 -0.07 17.67 -10.41
N ILE A 15 -0.01 16.51 -9.78
CA ILE A 15 -0.67 15.30 -10.24
C ILE A 15 -1.83 15.01 -9.31
N HIS A 16 -3.04 14.95 -9.86
CA HIS A 16 -4.24 14.56 -9.14
C HIS A 16 -4.78 13.24 -9.67
N PHE A 17 -5.26 12.41 -8.76
CA PHE A 17 -5.93 11.15 -9.05
C PHE A 17 -7.28 11.15 -8.34
N ASP A 18 -8.37 10.96 -9.10
CA ASP A 18 -9.75 11.01 -8.60
C ASP A 18 -10.06 12.27 -7.77
N GLY A 19 -9.56 13.41 -8.24
CA GLY A 19 -9.76 14.72 -7.59
C GLY A 19 -8.87 14.97 -6.37
N LYS A 20 -8.12 13.96 -5.89
CA LYS A 20 -7.16 14.10 -4.79
C LYS A 20 -5.78 14.45 -5.32
N LEU A 21 -5.13 15.44 -4.72
CA LEU A 21 -3.74 15.76 -5.02
C LEU A 21 -2.83 14.67 -4.41
N ILE A 22 -2.16 13.90 -5.27
CA ILE A 22 -1.31 12.77 -4.85
C ILE A 22 0.18 13.13 -4.81
N GLY A 23 0.57 14.23 -5.45
CA GLY A 23 1.95 14.70 -5.41
C GLY A 23 2.27 15.69 -6.52
N ASN A 24 3.56 15.85 -6.78
CA ASN A 24 4.05 16.66 -7.89
C ASN A 24 5.22 15.99 -8.60
N VAL A 25 5.50 16.46 -9.80
CA VAL A 25 6.73 16.18 -10.53
C VAL A 25 7.44 17.49 -10.80
N LYS A 26 8.76 17.53 -10.62
CA LYS A 26 9.57 18.74 -10.78
C LYS A 26 10.77 18.47 -11.68
N LYS A 27 11.00 19.36 -12.64
CA LYS A 27 12.19 19.31 -13.49
C LYS A 27 13.41 19.81 -12.71
N GLN A 28 14.45 18.98 -12.65
CA GLN A 28 15.74 19.34 -12.09
C GLN A 28 16.57 20.10 -13.13
N TRP A 29 17.06 21.27 -12.76
CA TRP A 29 17.85 22.13 -13.65
C TRP A 29 19.19 21.50 -14.07
N SER A 30 19.86 20.80 -13.15
CA SER A 30 21.19 20.22 -13.37
C SER A 30 21.18 19.04 -14.34
N SER A 31 20.16 18.18 -14.25
CA SER A 31 20.07 16.96 -15.06
C SER A 31 19.10 17.07 -16.23
N GLN A 32 18.28 18.13 -16.26
CA GLN A 32 17.13 18.28 -17.16
C GLN A 32 16.11 17.13 -17.06
N LYS A 33 16.19 16.31 -16.01
CA LYS A 33 15.26 15.20 -15.74
C LYS A 33 14.14 15.62 -14.81
N TRP A 34 13.05 14.88 -14.83
CA TRP A 34 11.91 15.05 -13.95
C TRP A 34 12.02 14.10 -12.76
N LYS A 35 11.86 14.65 -11.56
CA LYS A 35 11.79 13.88 -10.31
C LYS A 35 10.38 13.94 -9.76
N LEU A 36 9.85 12.80 -9.32
CA LEU A 36 8.54 12.74 -8.67
C LEU A 36 8.65 13.01 -7.18
N THR A 37 7.57 13.49 -6.57
CA THR A 37 7.47 13.77 -5.14
C THR A 37 6.04 13.47 -4.68
N PRO A 38 5.81 12.33 -4.02
CA PRO A 38 4.49 11.96 -3.51
C PRO A 38 4.12 12.79 -2.28
N TYR A 39 2.82 13.01 -2.08
CA TYR A 39 2.25 13.64 -0.88
C TYR A 39 1.49 12.64 0.01
N PHE A 40 1.73 11.36 -0.19
CA PHE A 40 1.20 10.27 0.62
C PHE A 40 2.37 9.48 1.23
N SER A 41 2.10 8.79 2.33
CA SER A 41 3.06 7.87 2.93
C SER A 41 3.28 6.69 1.99
N LEU A 42 4.53 6.31 1.77
CA LEU A 42 4.88 5.14 0.98
C LEU A 42 5.43 4.06 1.89
N VAL A 43 5.07 2.81 1.63
CA VAL A 43 5.78 1.67 2.22
C VAL A 43 7.28 1.77 1.88
N VAL A 44 8.13 1.44 2.85
CA VAL A 44 9.60 1.52 2.77
C VAL A 44 10.17 0.79 1.54
N SER A 45 9.53 -0.28 1.09
CA SER A 45 9.93 -1.05 -0.10
C SER A 45 9.83 -0.24 -1.41
N PHE A 46 9.04 0.83 -1.45
CA PHE A 46 8.88 1.68 -2.63
C PHE A 46 9.76 2.93 -2.62
N SER A 47 10.53 3.18 -1.55
CA SER A 47 11.37 4.38 -1.42
C SER A 47 12.43 4.49 -2.52
N ALA A 48 12.95 3.36 -3.02
CA ALA A 48 13.94 3.35 -4.11
C ALA A 48 13.40 3.95 -5.42
N ARG A 49 12.08 3.86 -5.66
CA ARG A 49 11.44 4.44 -6.86
C ARG A 49 11.38 5.97 -6.82
N LEU A 50 11.57 6.59 -5.65
CA LEU A 50 11.58 8.04 -5.51
C LEU A 50 12.85 8.69 -6.07
N ASP A 51 13.92 7.91 -6.23
CA ASP A 51 15.19 8.40 -6.78
C ASP A 51 15.32 8.19 -8.29
N GLU A 52 14.29 7.62 -8.92
CA GLU A 52 14.20 7.53 -10.37
C GLU A 52 14.07 8.92 -11.01
N ASN A 53 14.79 9.09 -12.13
CA ASN A 53 14.79 10.30 -12.93
C ASN A 53 14.16 10.00 -14.28
N PHE A 54 13.21 10.82 -14.70
CA PHE A 54 12.43 10.62 -15.93
C PHE A 54 12.77 11.67 -16.99
N ASP A 55 12.59 11.32 -18.26
CA ASP A 55 12.85 12.24 -19.37
C ASP A 55 11.73 13.28 -19.52
N THR A 56 10.52 12.90 -19.14
CA THR A 56 9.32 13.74 -19.30
C THR A 56 8.50 13.84 -18.01
N ALA A 57 7.79 14.95 -17.84
CA ALA A 57 6.82 15.13 -16.74
C ALA A 57 5.72 14.05 -16.78
N TYR A 58 5.33 13.66 -17.99
CA TYR A 58 4.31 12.64 -18.22
C TYR A 58 4.74 11.26 -17.69
N GLU A 59 5.97 10.83 -17.96
CA GLU A 59 6.49 9.57 -17.42
C GLU A 59 6.61 9.59 -15.90
N ALA A 60 7.15 10.68 -15.34
CA ALA A 60 7.22 10.85 -13.89
C ALA A 60 5.81 10.84 -13.25
N GLY A 61 4.83 11.48 -13.90
CA GLY A 61 3.45 11.53 -13.43
C GLY A 61 2.77 10.16 -13.46
N LYS A 62 2.97 9.38 -14.54
CA LYS A 62 2.50 7.99 -14.61
C LYS A 62 3.12 7.12 -13.53
N ALA A 63 4.43 7.27 -13.28
CA ALA A 63 5.11 6.53 -12.22
C ALA A 63 4.54 6.87 -10.84
N LEU A 64 4.26 8.15 -10.59
CA LEU A 64 3.63 8.62 -9.35
C LEU A 64 2.21 8.05 -9.17
N VAL A 65 1.39 8.01 -10.23
CA VAL A 65 0.04 7.41 -10.18
C VAL A 65 0.13 5.92 -9.88
N LYS A 66 1.03 5.20 -10.56
CA LYS A 66 1.23 3.76 -10.32
C LYS A 66 1.68 3.46 -8.89
N LEU A 67 2.55 4.32 -8.33
CA LEU A 67 2.96 4.24 -6.93
C LEU A 67 1.77 4.42 -6.00
N TYR A 68 0.92 5.42 -6.26
CA TYR A 68 -0.29 5.69 -5.47
C TYR A 68 -1.29 4.52 -5.52
N GLU A 69 -1.57 3.98 -6.70
CA GLU A 69 -2.43 2.80 -6.87
C GLU A 69 -1.88 1.58 -6.11
N THR A 70 -0.57 1.36 -6.16
CA THR A 70 0.08 0.26 -5.45
C THR A 70 -0.06 0.42 -3.93
N GLU A 71 0.13 1.64 -3.42
CA GLU A 71 -0.04 1.95 -2.00
C GLU A 71 -1.50 1.74 -1.55
N MET A 72 -2.48 2.19 -2.34
CA MET A 72 -3.90 1.98 -2.02
C MET A 72 -4.26 0.50 -1.94
N ILE A 73 -3.70 -0.35 -2.82
CA ILE A 73 -3.90 -1.80 -2.76
C ILE A 73 -3.26 -2.38 -1.49
N TYR A 74 -2.05 -1.93 -1.15
CA TYR A 74 -1.37 -2.38 0.06
C TYR A 74 -2.15 -2.00 1.32
N GLU A 75 -2.57 -0.74 1.46
CA GLU A 75 -3.39 -0.26 2.58
C GLU A 75 -4.72 -1.03 2.68
N ALA A 76 -5.38 -1.32 1.55
CA ALA A 76 -6.59 -2.12 1.53
C ALA A 76 -6.34 -3.56 2.01
N SER A 77 -5.25 -4.19 1.55
CA SER A 77 -4.89 -5.56 1.96
C SER A 77 -4.46 -5.66 3.43
N SER A 78 -3.79 -4.63 3.98
CA SER A 78 -3.44 -4.60 5.40
C SER A 78 -4.64 -4.33 6.30
N ASN A 79 -5.71 -3.71 5.77
CA ASN A 79 -6.96 -3.49 6.48
C ASN A 79 -7.95 -4.67 6.38
N GLU A 80 -7.64 -5.70 5.58
CA GLU A 80 -8.42 -6.95 5.52
C GLU A 80 -8.02 -7.97 6.61
N GLU A 81 -7.09 -7.63 7.51
CA GLU A 81 -6.65 -8.49 8.62
C GLU A 81 -7.60 -8.52 9.85
N ASP A 82 -8.86 -8.12 9.71
CA ASP A 82 -9.86 -8.21 10.80
C ASP A 82 -10.95 -9.29 10.60
N TYR A 83 -10.82 -10.20 9.62
CA TYR A 83 -11.77 -11.31 9.44
C TYR A 83 -11.39 -12.60 10.22
N TYR A 84 -10.62 -12.47 11.31
CA TYR A 84 -10.47 -13.52 12.33
C TYR A 84 -10.87 -13.02 13.72
N ALA A 85 -11.72 -11.99 13.81
CA ALA A 85 -12.12 -11.43 15.09
C ALA A 85 -13.27 -12.17 15.81
N ASP A 86 -14.05 -13.06 15.18
CA ASP A 86 -15.21 -13.69 15.84
C ASP A 86 -15.39 -15.19 15.49
N ILE A 87 -14.38 -16.01 15.75
CA ILE A 87 -14.64 -17.39 16.18
C ILE A 87 -14.08 -17.52 17.59
N GLU A 88 -14.69 -16.80 18.53
CA GLU A 88 -14.88 -17.37 19.87
C GLU A 88 -15.72 -18.64 19.68
N GLU A 89 -15.04 -19.74 19.36
CA GLU A 89 -15.59 -21.07 19.58
C GLU A 89 -15.84 -21.13 21.08
N ALA A 90 -17.10 -20.92 21.47
CA ALA A 90 -17.55 -21.03 22.84
C ALA A 90 -17.01 -22.34 23.41
N TRP A 91 -16.02 -22.23 24.29
CA TRP A 91 -15.44 -23.38 24.97
C TRP A 91 -16.57 -24.03 25.78
N ASP A 92 -17.16 -25.11 25.27
CA ASP A 92 -18.21 -25.87 25.96
C ASP A 92 -17.55 -26.85 26.94
N PRO A 93 -17.58 -26.60 28.26
CA PRO A 93 -17.01 -27.51 29.25
C PRO A 93 -17.69 -28.88 29.32
N ARG A 94 -18.81 -29.11 28.61
CA ARG A 94 -19.52 -30.41 28.64
C ARG A 94 -18.98 -31.43 27.64
N THR A 95 -18.24 -31.01 26.62
CA THR A 95 -17.72 -31.90 25.56
C THR A 95 -16.29 -32.37 25.82
N THR A 96 -15.55 -31.66 26.68
CA THR A 96 -14.19 -32.06 27.06
C THR A 96 -14.23 -32.86 28.36
N GLN A 97 -14.79 -34.07 28.29
CA GLN A 97 -14.46 -35.06 29.32
C GLN A 97 -12.97 -35.40 29.20
N PRO A 98 -12.19 -35.42 30.28
CA PRO A 98 -10.83 -35.94 30.21
C PRO A 98 -10.91 -37.39 29.74
N ILE A 99 -10.24 -37.70 28.64
CA ILE A 99 -10.06 -39.08 28.18
C ILE A 99 -9.35 -39.82 29.32
N ASP A 100 -10.09 -40.69 30.01
CA ASP A 100 -9.53 -41.53 31.07
C ASP A 100 -8.63 -42.59 30.44
N MET A 101 -7.33 -42.27 30.34
CA MET A 101 -6.29 -43.12 29.77
C MET A 101 -6.15 -44.46 30.50
N ARG A 102 -6.72 -44.63 31.70
CA ARG A 102 -6.69 -45.90 32.45
C ARG A 102 -7.57 -46.98 31.81
N LYS A 103 -8.57 -46.61 30.99
CA LYS A 103 -9.47 -47.57 30.32
C LYS A 103 -8.93 -48.12 29.00
N MET A 104 -7.83 -47.58 28.45
CA MET A 104 -7.32 -48.03 27.15
C MET A 104 -6.45 -49.29 27.24
N TRP A 105 -5.89 -49.63 28.41
CA TRP A 105 -4.85 -50.67 28.54
C TRP A 105 -5.26 -51.91 29.34
N SER A 106 -6.54 -52.06 29.70
CA SER A 106 -7.04 -53.31 30.27
C SER A 106 -7.54 -54.26 29.16
N LYS A 107 -6.60 -54.98 28.54
CA LYS A 107 -6.90 -56.29 27.93
C LYS A 107 -6.97 -57.35 29.03
N PRO A 108 -7.78 -58.37 28.83
CA PRO A 108 -7.22 -59.66 28.46
C PRO A 108 -7.45 -59.97 26.97
#